data_AF-A0A7J6NU28-F1
#
_entry.id   AF-A0A7J6NU28-F1
#
_cell.length_a   1.000
_cell.length_b   1.000
_cell.length_c   1.000
_cell.angle_alpha   90.00
_cell.angle_beta   90.00
_cell.angle_gamma   90.00
#
_symmetry.space_group_name_H-M   'P 1'
#
loop_
_entity.id
_entity.type
_entity.pdbx_description
1 polymer ?
#
loop_
_entity_poly.entity_id
_entity_poly.type
_entity_poly.pdbx_seq_one_letter_code
_entity_poly.pdbx_strand_id
1 'polypeptide(L)'
;MEPPSAAVQCYSAPVEVRGYENKWFTAQLAGIDLKASEVRIAFQSNVWQPRIVPVEAVRCVPKRATPGSFQPGPGDTVEVLSLGSDSTPPCWSLGVVRVVRDGLYYVNQQPDGDEGPLPSDREDTIVELDHLRAPVQPQGSPEHLQDDLVECASSLTKLKTEIYEVPQSLADWLISDDGRACMKYIAVRVKLSLISVQTSLCDHPRVHLIGFAHTTARACMLLSIHVDHQLEIQSFHHRRLLALRKQQHQQQPRATTGGRSQRRAGDGRISARASGPRKTTLQRSSSSSSSTVKSAAAVASENLTDLEAPRNLVVKFATTRRLLGLTIGKGGANVKSVQDEFGVNVRIIEVSRESPTGSMVIIEGPSEPALTLARRRLEFFITKYPIESDSVQWVVGPRFSNLSALAEQTALHYARYSDTDEAGEERPCIEMCGRADEIDDAKSVIESHLLYREVFQDITAERRKIDSSQHSGKDAGLGGDSGKLRHLGAARIDSRESISSETLAASTIDSIDRSSICGTLGA
;
A
#
# COMPACT_ATOMS: atom_id res chain seq x y z
N MET A 1 2.30 -32.41 -18.35
CA MET A 1 3.01 -31.13 -18.44
C MET A 1 1.98 -30.05 -18.18
N GLU A 2 1.91 -29.53 -16.95
CA GLU A 2 1.19 -28.27 -16.74
C GLU A 2 1.91 -27.19 -17.57
N PRO A 3 1.17 -26.28 -18.23
CA PRO A 3 1.80 -25.13 -18.88
C PRO A 3 2.55 -24.34 -17.80
N PRO A 4 3.63 -23.60 -18.15
CA PRO A 4 4.25 -22.68 -17.20
C PRO A 4 3.15 -21.77 -16.69
N SER A 5 2.79 -21.95 -15.41
CA SER A 5 1.85 -21.11 -14.68
C SER A 5 2.18 -19.68 -15.03
N ALA A 6 1.27 -19.03 -15.77
CA ALA A 6 1.59 -17.78 -16.43
C ALA A 6 2.19 -16.82 -15.43
N ALA A 7 3.36 -16.27 -15.77
CA ALA A 7 4.28 -15.60 -14.87
C ALA A 7 3.55 -14.80 -13.78
N VAL A 8 3.31 -15.46 -12.66
CA VAL A 8 2.72 -14.83 -11.49
C VAL A 8 3.85 -14.00 -10.93
N GLN A 9 3.75 -12.70 -11.15
CA GLN A 9 4.77 -11.81 -10.67
C GLN A 9 4.49 -11.51 -9.20
N CYS A 10 5.43 -11.92 -8.35
CA CYS A 10 5.33 -11.76 -6.91
C CYS A 10 6.35 -10.73 -6.41
N TYR A 11 5.89 -9.81 -5.56
CA TYR A 11 6.77 -9.03 -4.69
C TYR A 11 6.42 -9.33 -3.25
N SER A 12 7.41 -9.72 -2.46
CA SER A 12 7.23 -10.09 -1.06
C SER A 12 8.27 -9.49 -0.15
N ALA A 13 7.85 -9.26 1.09
CA ALA A 13 8.78 -9.00 2.18
C ALA A 13 9.61 -10.26 2.49
N PRO A 14 10.85 -10.10 2.97
CA PRO A 14 11.61 -11.23 3.48
C PRO A 14 10.89 -11.85 4.68
N VAL A 15 10.96 -13.17 4.78
CA VAL A 15 10.40 -13.97 5.86
C VAL A 15 11.44 -14.94 6.39
N GLU A 16 11.17 -15.51 7.55
CA GLU A 16 12.00 -16.55 8.14
C GLU A 16 11.19 -17.84 8.22
N VAL A 17 11.77 -18.93 7.69
CA VAL A 17 11.17 -20.26 7.73
C VAL A 17 11.91 -21.14 8.72
N ARG A 18 11.16 -21.83 9.59
CA ARG A 18 11.68 -22.85 10.48
C ARG A 18 12.20 -24.02 9.65
N GLY A 19 13.49 -24.28 9.75
CA GLY A 19 14.13 -25.45 9.16
C GLY A 19 14.48 -26.49 10.22
N TYR A 20 15.53 -27.26 9.95
CA TYR A 20 16.09 -28.23 10.88
C TYR A 20 16.78 -27.51 12.04
N GLU A 21 16.99 -28.23 13.16
CA GLU A 21 17.77 -27.73 14.30
C GLU A 21 17.20 -26.47 14.95
N ASN A 22 15.87 -26.28 14.88
CA ASN A 22 15.17 -25.07 15.32
C ASN A 22 15.76 -23.75 14.76
N LYS A 23 16.41 -23.83 13.59
CA LYS A 23 16.97 -22.66 12.88
C LYS A 23 15.90 -21.98 12.03
N TRP A 24 16.00 -20.66 11.97
CA TRP A 24 15.13 -19.80 11.16
C TRP A 24 15.90 -19.30 9.93
N PHE A 25 15.60 -19.85 8.76
CA PHE A 25 16.28 -19.52 7.51
C PHE A 25 15.60 -18.36 6.81
N THR A 26 16.37 -17.41 6.30
CA THR A 26 15.83 -16.29 5.53
C THR A 26 15.35 -16.75 4.16
N ALA A 27 14.12 -16.39 3.81
CA ALA A 27 13.46 -16.71 2.55
C ALA A 27 12.57 -15.55 2.07
N GLN A 28 11.96 -15.71 0.90
CA GLN A 28 10.96 -14.81 0.34
C GLN A 28 9.65 -15.56 0.11
N LEU A 29 8.51 -14.87 0.31
CA LEU A 29 7.21 -15.43 -0.01
C LEU A 29 7.04 -15.46 -1.53
N ALA A 30 6.78 -16.64 -2.08
CA ALA A 30 6.48 -16.84 -3.50
C ALA A 30 4.97 -17.03 -3.74
N GLY A 31 4.21 -17.38 -2.70
CA GLY A 31 2.76 -17.51 -2.73
C GLY A 31 2.22 -17.92 -1.37
N ILE A 32 0.97 -17.57 -1.08
CA ILE A 32 0.28 -17.96 0.15
C ILE A 32 -1.09 -18.50 -0.23
N ASP A 33 -1.42 -19.69 0.26
CA ASP A 33 -2.77 -20.23 0.27
C ASP A 33 -3.29 -20.23 1.71
N LEU A 34 -4.03 -19.18 2.06
CA LEU A 34 -4.62 -19.02 3.39
C LEU A 34 -5.69 -20.09 3.69
N LYS A 35 -6.30 -20.71 2.67
CA LYS A 35 -7.32 -21.76 2.88
C LYS A 35 -6.66 -23.10 3.20
N ALA A 36 -5.56 -23.40 2.53
CA ALA A 36 -4.77 -24.59 2.79
C ALA A 36 -3.85 -24.43 4.02
N SER A 37 -3.69 -23.22 4.55
CA SER A 37 -2.68 -22.90 5.58
C SER A 37 -1.27 -23.24 5.11
N GLU A 38 -1.00 -23.01 3.83
CA GLU A 38 0.26 -23.32 3.18
C GLU A 38 0.91 -22.07 2.57
N VAL A 39 2.23 -22.01 2.67
CA VAL A 39 3.05 -20.93 2.13
C VAL A 39 4.08 -21.52 1.18
N ARG A 40 4.13 -21.00 -0.04
CA ARG A 40 5.22 -21.26 -0.97
C ARG A 40 6.32 -20.24 -0.72
N ILE A 41 7.51 -20.72 -0.42
CA ILE A 41 8.70 -19.90 -0.19
C ILE A 41 9.77 -20.17 -1.25
N ALA A 42 10.60 -19.17 -1.50
CA ALA A 42 11.79 -19.27 -2.33
C ALA A 42 13.00 -18.69 -1.57
N PHE A 43 14.18 -19.25 -1.82
CA PHE A 43 15.42 -18.79 -1.21
C PHE A 43 16.18 -17.86 -2.15
N GLN A 44 16.88 -16.88 -1.57
CA GLN A 44 17.70 -15.95 -2.34
C GLN A 44 18.71 -16.72 -3.19
N SER A 45 18.94 -16.24 -4.42
CA SER A 45 19.83 -16.86 -5.41
C SER A 45 19.52 -18.32 -5.73
N ASN A 46 18.32 -18.81 -5.38
CA ASN A 46 17.92 -20.21 -5.53
C ASN A 46 18.91 -21.19 -4.88
N VAL A 47 19.57 -20.78 -3.78
CA VAL A 47 20.53 -21.63 -3.04
C VAL A 47 19.89 -22.95 -2.64
N TRP A 48 18.62 -22.90 -2.23
CA TRP A 48 17.75 -24.06 -2.05
C TRP A 48 16.53 -23.96 -2.97
N GLN A 49 15.99 -25.12 -3.36
CA GLN A 49 14.79 -25.19 -4.17
C GLN A 49 13.57 -24.59 -3.44
N PRO A 50 12.65 -23.91 -4.17
CA PRO A 50 11.38 -23.48 -3.61
C PRO A 50 10.59 -24.64 -3.01
N ARG A 51 9.92 -24.39 -1.89
CA ARG A 51 9.15 -25.42 -1.18
C ARG A 51 7.86 -24.85 -0.61
N ILE A 52 6.92 -25.75 -0.33
CA ILE A 52 5.68 -25.44 0.37
C ILE A 52 5.86 -25.85 1.83
N VAL A 53 5.53 -24.94 2.74
CA VAL A 53 5.64 -25.13 4.19
C VAL A 53 4.34 -24.68 4.85
N PRO A 54 3.97 -25.23 6.01
CA PRO A 54 2.79 -24.75 6.74
C PRO A 54 3.01 -23.30 7.19
N VAL A 55 1.92 -22.53 7.26
CA VAL A 55 1.95 -21.12 7.68
C VAL A 55 2.62 -20.95 9.05
N GLU A 56 2.41 -21.88 10.00
CA GLU A 56 3.04 -21.84 11.32
C GLU A 56 4.57 -22.03 11.32
N ALA A 57 5.14 -22.57 10.24
CA ALA A 57 6.58 -22.70 10.10
C ALA A 57 7.24 -21.44 9.53
N VAL A 58 6.47 -20.37 9.29
CA VAL A 58 6.98 -19.11 8.73
C VAL A 58 6.61 -17.94 9.64
N ARG A 59 7.58 -17.08 9.92
CA ARG A 59 7.38 -15.81 10.64
C ARG A 59 7.92 -14.65 9.81
N CYS A 60 7.42 -13.44 10.03
CA CYS A 60 8.06 -12.28 9.41
C CYS A 60 9.42 -12.02 10.10
N VAL A 61 10.32 -11.35 9.38
CA VAL A 61 11.60 -10.95 9.94
C VAL A 61 11.37 -10.02 11.15
N PRO A 62 11.90 -10.36 12.33
CA PRO A 62 11.80 -9.53 13.53
C PRO A 62 12.35 -8.12 13.28
N LYS A 63 11.69 -7.11 13.83
CA LYS A 63 12.21 -5.74 13.77
C LYS A 63 13.54 -5.69 14.51
N ARG A 64 14.56 -5.11 13.86
CA ARG A 64 15.84 -4.83 14.53
C ARG A 64 15.58 -3.85 15.67
N ALA A 65 16.21 -4.10 16.81
CA ALA A 65 16.19 -3.17 17.92
C ALA A 65 16.82 -1.83 17.49
N THR A 66 16.35 -0.74 18.07
CA THR A 66 16.92 0.59 17.85
C THR A 66 18.40 0.58 18.27
N PRO A 67 19.32 1.24 17.54
CA PRO A 67 20.72 1.31 17.94
C PRO A 67 20.86 1.76 19.40
N GLY A 68 21.54 0.93 20.21
CA GLY A 68 21.76 1.18 21.64
C GLY A 68 20.67 0.68 22.59
N SER A 69 19.50 0.23 22.10
CA SER A 69 18.45 -0.33 22.98
C SER A 69 18.63 -1.82 23.29
N PHE A 70 19.48 -2.51 22.53
CA PHE A 70 19.79 -3.93 22.70
C PHE A 70 21.27 -4.11 23.04
N GLN A 71 21.54 -4.47 24.29
CA GLN A 71 22.88 -4.77 24.81
C GLN A 71 22.77 -6.01 25.69
N PRO A 72 22.86 -7.22 25.10
CA PRO A 72 22.71 -8.45 25.86
C PRO A 72 23.90 -8.64 26.80
N GLY A 73 23.64 -9.05 28.03
CA GLY A 73 24.63 -9.41 29.04
C GLY A 73 24.87 -10.92 29.13
N PRO A 74 25.88 -11.35 29.91
CA PRO A 74 26.06 -12.76 30.25
C PRO A 74 24.80 -13.36 30.89
N GLY A 75 24.35 -14.51 30.38
CA GLY A 75 23.12 -15.19 30.79
C GLY A 75 21.91 -14.87 29.90
N ASP A 76 21.97 -13.83 29.07
CA ASP A 76 20.85 -13.45 28.21
C ASP A 76 20.71 -14.41 27.02
N THR A 77 19.47 -14.80 26.74
CA THR A 77 19.11 -15.56 25.54
C THR A 77 19.05 -14.62 24.33
N VAL A 78 19.68 -15.02 23.24
CA VAL A 78 19.80 -14.25 22.00
C VAL A 78 19.58 -15.14 20.78
N GLU A 79 19.17 -14.57 19.65
CA GLU A 79 19.28 -15.22 18.35
C GLU A 79 20.58 -14.79 17.66
N VAL A 80 21.35 -15.76 17.18
CA VAL A 80 22.66 -15.59 16.54
C VAL A 80 22.53 -15.79 15.04
N LEU A 81 23.04 -14.84 14.25
CA LEU A 81 23.08 -14.93 12.80
C LEU A 81 24.24 -15.82 12.34
N SER A 82 23.92 -16.89 11.62
CA SER A 82 24.87 -17.63 10.79
C SER A 82 24.80 -17.08 9.38
N LEU A 83 25.92 -16.54 8.88
CA LEU A 83 26.02 -16.08 7.50
C LEU A 83 25.82 -17.26 6.55
N GLY A 84 25.05 -17.03 5.47
CA GLY A 84 24.84 -18.04 4.44
C GLY A 84 26.13 -18.37 3.69
N SER A 85 26.12 -19.51 3.00
CA SER A 85 27.14 -19.94 2.03
C SER A 85 26.50 -20.17 0.66
N ASP A 86 27.31 -20.54 -0.33
CA ASP A 86 26.81 -20.92 -1.68
C ASP A 86 25.85 -22.12 -1.66
N SER A 87 25.80 -22.87 -0.55
CA SER A 87 24.95 -24.06 -0.38
C SER A 87 23.94 -23.95 0.75
N THR A 88 23.99 -22.88 1.56
CA THR A 88 23.11 -22.70 2.72
C THR A 88 22.64 -21.25 2.84
N PRO A 89 21.32 -20.99 2.92
CA PRO A 89 20.84 -19.63 3.14
C PRO A 89 21.21 -19.14 4.55
N PRO A 90 21.32 -17.81 4.75
CA PRO A 90 21.51 -17.23 6.08
C PRO A 90 20.42 -17.68 7.06
N CYS A 91 20.78 -17.90 8.32
CA CYS A 91 19.82 -18.34 9.32
C CYS A 91 20.11 -17.80 10.73
N TRP A 92 19.07 -17.82 11.56
CA TRP A 92 19.12 -17.45 12.97
C TRP A 92 18.92 -18.67 13.85
N SER A 93 19.73 -18.80 14.89
CA SER A 93 19.67 -19.88 15.87
C SER A 93 19.66 -19.33 17.29
N LEU A 94 18.98 -20.00 18.21
CA LEU A 94 18.93 -19.60 19.62
C LEU A 94 20.26 -19.92 20.32
N GLY A 95 20.71 -19.01 21.19
CA GLY A 95 21.89 -19.21 22.01
C GLY A 95 21.85 -18.37 23.28
N VAL A 96 22.79 -18.65 24.19
CA VAL A 96 22.93 -17.92 25.46
C VAL A 96 24.28 -17.25 25.50
N VAL A 97 24.29 -15.94 25.77
CA VAL A 97 25.54 -15.18 25.91
C VAL A 97 26.26 -15.67 27.15
N ARG A 98 27.45 -16.25 26.98
CA ARG A 98 28.24 -16.74 28.10
C ARG A 98 29.15 -15.67 28.68
N VAL A 99 29.83 -14.93 27.81
CA VAL A 99 30.71 -13.83 28.21
C VAL A 99 30.79 -12.79 27.11
N VAL A 100 30.94 -11.52 27.51
CA VAL A 100 31.21 -10.40 26.62
C VAL A 100 32.63 -9.92 26.90
N ARG A 101 33.49 -9.86 25.88
CA ARG A 101 34.88 -9.38 26.00
C ARG A 101 35.24 -8.54 24.79
N ASP A 102 35.77 -7.34 25.03
CA ASP A 102 36.27 -6.44 23.98
C ASP A 102 35.26 -6.16 22.86
N GLY A 103 33.97 -6.10 23.18
CA GLY A 103 32.88 -5.89 22.21
C GLY A 103 32.46 -7.15 21.44
N LEU A 104 33.10 -8.30 21.69
CA LEU A 104 32.73 -9.60 21.15
C LEU A 104 31.89 -10.40 22.15
N TYR A 105 30.91 -11.12 21.61
CA TYR A 105 29.98 -11.95 22.35
C TYR A 105 30.30 -13.42 22.11
N TYR A 106 30.55 -14.15 23.19
CA TYR A 106 30.78 -15.59 23.15
C TYR A 106 29.47 -16.28 23.49
N VAL A 107 28.86 -16.91 22.49
CA VAL A 107 27.51 -17.48 22.59
C VAL A 107 27.57 -18.99 22.49
N ASN A 108 26.93 -19.67 23.45
CA ASN A 108 26.71 -21.11 23.39
C ASN A 108 25.37 -21.37 22.69
N GLN A 109 25.40 -22.09 21.56
CA GLN A 109 24.19 -22.41 20.82
C GLN A 109 23.38 -23.50 21.53
N GLN A 110 22.09 -23.25 21.71
CA GLN A 110 21.20 -24.20 22.37
C GLN A 110 21.02 -25.45 21.49
N PRO A 111 21.22 -26.67 22.03
CA PRO A 111 20.96 -27.91 21.33
C PRO A 111 19.47 -28.07 21.03
N ASP A 112 19.19 -28.91 20.04
CA ASP A 112 17.84 -29.19 19.58
C ASP A 112 17.10 -30.09 20.58
N GLY A 113 15.96 -29.62 21.10
CA GLY A 113 15.08 -30.40 21.97
C GLY A 113 15.38 -30.34 23.48
N ASP A 114 14.39 -30.73 24.28
CA ASP A 114 14.37 -30.75 25.75
C ASP A 114 15.35 -31.77 26.38
N GLU A 115 16.29 -32.32 25.60
CA GLU A 115 17.20 -33.37 26.06
C GLU A 115 18.42 -32.79 26.77
N GLY A 116 18.23 -32.52 28.07
CA GLY A 116 19.27 -32.61 29.08
C GLY A 116 20.29 -31.46 29.15
N PRO A 117 21.08 -31.40 30.24
CA PRO A 117 22.04 -30.34 30.45
C PRO A 117 23.11 -30.34 29.35
N LEU A 118 23.33 -29.14 28.78
CA LEU A 118 24.37 -28.82 27.82
C LEU A 118 25.72 -29.46 28.20
N PRO A 119 26.35 -30.27 27.33
CA PRO A 119 27.75 -30.66 27.54
C PRO A 119 28.59 -29.39 27.59
N SER A 120 29.36 -29.22 28.66
CA SER A 120 30.15 -28.02 28.96
C SER A 120 31.30 -27.74 27.98
N ASP A 121 31.49 -28.63 26.99
CA ASP A 121 32.65 -28.67 26.07
C ASP A 121 32.33 -28.22 24.64
N ARG A 122 31.15 -27.64 24.37
CA ARG A 122 30.89 -27.04 23.05
C ARG A 122 31.65 -25.73 22.89
N GLU A 123 32.37 -25.61 21.77
CA GLU A 123 33.05 -24.38 21.36
C GLU A 123 32.04 -23.23 21.21
N ASP A 124 32.38 -22.06 21.74
CA ASP A 124 31.51 -20.90 21.62
C ASP A 124 31.56 -20.32 20.22
N THR A 125 30.41 -19.88 19.75
CA THR A 125 30.34 -19.01 18.58
C THR A 125 30.69 -17.59 19.01
N ILE A 126 31.78 -17.05 18.48
CA ILE A 126 32.23 -15.68 18.74
C ILE A 126 31.64 -14.76 17.69
N VAL A 127 30.86 -13.76 18.09
CA VAL A 127 30.16 -12.85 17.18
C VAL A 127 30.17 -11.42 17.66
N GLU A 128 29.97 -10.49 16.73
CA GLU A 128 29.74 -9.07 17.02
C GLU A 128 28.27 -8.80 17.34
N LEU A 129 27.97 -7.64 17.95
CA LEU A 129 26.60 -7.24 18.30
C LEU A 129 25.65 -7.24 17.09
N ASP A 130 26.14 -6.89 15.90
CA ASP A 130 25.32 -6.82 14.67
C ASP A 130 24.80 -8.19 14.19
N HIS A 131 25.41 -9.27 14.67
CA HIS A 131 25.02 -10.65 14.43
C HIS A 131 24.13 -11.22 15.54
N LEU A 132 23.76 -10.40 16.53
CA LEU A 132 22.86 -10.77 17.61
C LEU A 132 21.55 -9.99 17.52
N ARG A 133 20.47 -10.62 17.97
CA ARG A 133 19.20 -9.93 18.23
C ARG A 133 18.45 -10.56 19.38
N ALA A 134 17.49 -9.82 19.92
CA ALA A 134 16.57 -10.35 20.92
C ALA A 134 15.78 -11.53 20.33
N PRO A 135 15.60 -12.62 21.10
CA PRO A 135 14.89 -13.79 20.63
C PRO A 135 13.40 -13.47 20.47
N VAL A 136 12.80 -13.99 19.40
CA VAL A 136 11.35 -13.92 19.24
C VAL A 136 10.75 -14.97 20.16
N GLN A 137 10.07 -14.56 21.24
CA GLN A 137 9.46 -15.52 22.14
C GLN A 137 8.46 -16.41 21.37
N PRO A 138 8.56 -17.75 21.48
CA PRO A 138 7.58 -18.65 20.90
C PRO A 138 6.23 -18.44 21.59
N GLN A 139 5.15 -18.40 20.80
CA GLN A 139 3.76 -18.19 21.25
C GLN A 139 3.25 -19.32 22.16
N GLY A 140 3.74 -19.39 23.40
CA GLY A 140 3.44 -20.48 24.35
C GLY A 140 2.71 -20.07 25.62
N SER A 141 2.54 -18.77 25.93
CA SER A 141 1.79 -18.31 27.10
C SER A 141 0.47 -17.64 26.68
N PRO A 142 -0.71 -18.19 27.02
CA PRO A 142 -2.02 -17.68 26.58
C PRO A 142 -2.49 -16.35 27.20
N GLU A 143 -1.69 -15.67 28.03
CA GLU A 143 -2.24 -14.65 28.94
C GLU A 143 -1.87 -13.18 28.67
N HIS A 144 -1.33 -12.81 27.51
CA HIS A 144 -1.19 -11.38 27.19
C HIS A 144 -1.99 -11.00 25.94
N LEU A 145 -3.11 -10.33 26.23
CA LEU A 145 -4.07 -9.74 25.31
C LEU A 145 -3.40 -8.93 24.18
N GLN A 146 -3.36 -9.54 22.99
CA GLN A 146 -3.73 -8.97 21.68
C GLN A 146 -3.21 -7.58 21.36
N ASP A 147 -2.01 -7.56 20.78
CA ASP A 147 -1.37 -6.37 20.24
C ASP A 147 -1.54 -6.32 18.71
N ASP A 148 -2.65 -5.80 18.19
CA ASP A 148 -2.86 -5.75 16.74
C ASP A 148 -1.90 -4.82 15.96
N LEU A 149 -0.91 -4.17 16.61
CA LEU A 149 0.15 -3.42 15.95
C LEU A 149 1.55 -4.02 16.14
N VAL A 150 1.80 -4.73 17.25
CA VAL A 150 3.08 -5.45 17.47
C VAL A 150 2.98 -6.93 17.03
N GLU A 151 1.81 -7.55 17.16
CA GLU A 151 1.50 -8.93 16.74
C GLU A 151 1.28 -9.05 15.22
N CYS A 152 1.13 -7.93 14.51
CA CYS A 152 1.18 -7.90 13.04
C CYS A 152 2.55 -8.37 12.48
N ALA A 153 3.61 -8.40 13.30
CA ALA A 153 4.90 -8.84 12.80
C ALA A 153 5.08 -10.37 12.84
N SER A 154 4.33 -11.13 13.65
CA SER A 154 4.75 -12.51 13.94
C SER A 154 3.86 -13.60 13.35
N SER A 155 2.55 -13.38 13.14
CA SER A 155 1.65 -14.44 12.67
C SER A 155 1.02 -14.17 11.31
N LEU A 156 1.47 -14.93 10.32
CA LEU A 156 0.88 -14.95 8.97
C LEU A 156 -0.59 -15.42 8.96
N THR A 157 -1.10 -15.99 10.05
CA THR A 157 -2.49 -16.46 10.19
C THR A 157 -3.52 -15.33 10.19
N LYS A 158 -3.11 -14.12 10.59
CA LYS A 158 -3.94 -12.90 10.61
C LYS A 158 -4.00 -12.21 9.24
N LEU A 159 -3.26 -12.70 8.25
CA LEU A 159 -3.28 -12.12 6.91
C LEU A 159 -4.62 -12.37 6.23
N LYS A 160 -5.01 -11.39 5.41
CA LYS A 160 -6.17 -11.46 4.54
C LYS A 160 -5.69 -11.36 3.09
N THR A 161 -6.36 -12.10 2.21
CA THR A 161 -6.25 -11.90 0.77
C THR A 161 -7.37 -10.98 0.29
N GLU A 162 -6.99 -9.95 -0.45
CA GLU A 162 -7.90 -9.05 -1.15
C GLU A 162 -7.56 -9.07 -2.64
N ILE A 163 -8.58 -9.06 -3.50
CA ILE A 163 -8.40 -9.13 -4.95
C ILE A 163 -8.85 -7.81 -5.53
N TYR A 164 -7.93 -7.12 -6.21
CA TYR A 164 -8.21 -5.92 -6.97
C TYR A 164 -8.32 -6.28 -8.45
N GLU A 165 -9.50 -6.05 -9.04
CA GLU A 165 -9.73 -6.28 -10.46
C GLU A 165 -9.28 -5.07 -11.27
N VAL A 166 -8.42 -5.33 -12.26
CA VAL A 166 -7.86 -4.29 -13.14
C VAL A 166 -8.53 -4.40 -14.51
N PRO A 167 -8.83 -3.28 -15.19
CA PRO A 167 -9.39 -3.33 -16.55
C PRO A 167 -8.50 -4.11 -17.53
N GLN A 168 -9.12 -4.88 -18.43
CA GLN A 168 -8.39 -5.71 -19.41
C GLN A 168 -7.44 -4.89 -20.31
N SER A 169 -7.74 -3.61 -20.57
CA SER A 169 -6.86 -2.71 -21.32
C SER A 169 -5.50 -2.46 -20.66
N LEU A 170 -5.40 -2.69 -19.35
CA LEU A 170 -4.17 -2.53 -18.58
C LEU A 170 -3.41 -3.85 -18.35
N ALA A 171 -3.85 -4.97 -18.94
CA ALA A 171 -3.17 -6.26 -18.77
C ALA A 171 -1.69 -6.21 -19.19
N ASP A 172 -1.39 -5.56 -20.32
CA ASP A 172 -0.02 -5.39 -20.81
C ASP A 172 0.81 -4.46 -19.92
N TRP A 173 0.18 -3.43 -19.34
CA TRP A 173 0.86 -2.53 -18.41
C TRP A 173 1.26 -3.26 -17.12
N LEU A 174 0.38 -4.10 -16.57
CA LEU A 174 0.66 -4.84 -15.34
C LEU A 174 1.91 -5.74 -15.45
N ILE A 175 2.20 -6.26 -16.64
CA ILE A 175 3.38 -7.09 -16.92
C ILE A 175 4.56 -6.30 -17.52
N SER A 176 4.43 -4.99 -17.70
CA SER A 176 5.51 -4.11 -18.13
C SER A 176 6.43 -3.74 -16.96
N ASP A 177 7.63 -3.26 -17.23
CA ASP A 177 8.55 -2.77 -16.18
C ASP A 177 7.97 -1.64 -15.34
N ASP A 178 7.11 -0.80 -15.91
CA ASP A 178 6.41 0.27 -15.19
C ASP A 178 5.37 -0.28 -14.21
N GLY A 179 4.55 -1.23 -14.67
CA GLY A 179 3.56 -1.91 -13.81
C GLY A 179 4.24 -2.67 -12.68
N ARG A 180 5.35 -3.34 -13.00
CA ARG A 180 6.26 -3.98 -12.05
C ARG A 180 6.75 -3.03 -10.96
N ALA A 181 7.39 -1.94 -11.37
CA ALA A 181 7.90 -0.91 -10.47
C ALA A 181 6.77 -0.34 -9.60
N CYS A 182 5.60 -0.09 -10.18
CA CYS A 182 4.41 0.35 -9.46
C CYS A 182 3.96 -0.65 -8.38
N MET A 183 3.85 -1.95 -8.70
CA MET A 183 3.48 -2.97 -7.71
C MET A 183 4.52 -3.07 -6.59
N LYS A 184 5.83 -3.01 -6.91
CA LYS A 184 6.91 -2.97 -5.90
C LYS A 184 6.76 -1.75 -4.99
N TYR A 185 6.56 -0.57 -5.57
CA TYR A 185 6.36 0.68 -4.84
C TYR A 185 5.20 0.57 -3.84
N ILE A 186 4.03 0.10 -4.31
CA ILE A 186 2.84 -0.07 -3.45
C ILE A 186 3.13 -1.05 -2.32
N ALA A 187 3.70 -2.23 -2.63
CA ALA A 187 3.98 -3.26 -1.64
C ALA A 187 4.92 -2.78 -0.54
N VAL A 188 6.01 -2.08 -0.91
CA VAL A 188 6.96 -1.51 0.04
C VAL A 188 6.32 -0.39 0.85
N ARG A 189 5.62 0.54 0.18
CA ARG A 189 5.05 1.73 0.80
C ARG A 189 3.99 1.40 1.85
N VAL A 190 3.12 0.43 1.55
CA VAL A 190 2.03 0.03 2.45
C VAL A 190 2.39 -1.18 3.31
N LYS A 191 3.61 -1.71 3.16
CA LYS A 191 4.14 -2.86 3.90
C LYS A 191 3.29 -4.12 3.73
N LEU A 192 2.89 -4.43 2.49
CA LEU A 192 2.23 -5.72 2.19
C LEU A 192 3.18 -6.88 2.45
N SER A 193 2.62 -8.01 2.85
CA SER A 193 3.36 -9.28 2.94
C SER A 193 3.65 -9.83 1.55
N LEU A 194 2.66 -9.81 0.65
CA LEU A 194 2.78 -10.23 -0.74
C LEU A 194 1.83 -9.43 -1.63
N ILE A 195 2.33 -9.01 -2.79
CA ILE A 195 1.50 -8.62 -3.93
C ILE A 195 1.80 -9.54 -5.10
N SER A 196 0.75 -9.98 -5.79
CA SER A 196 0.86 -10.94 -6.88
C SER A 196 -0.06 -10.56 -8.03
N VAL A 197 0.47 -10.61 -9.25
CA VAL A 197 -0.28 -10.24 -10.46
C VAL A 197 -0.64 -11.49 -11.26
N GLN A 198 -1.92 -11.61 -11.63
CA GLN A 198 -2.45 -12.70 -12.44
C GLN A 198 -3.15 -12.13 -13.69
N THR A 199 -2.62 -12.44 -14.88
CA THR A 199 -3.11 -11.89 -16.16
C THR A 199 -3.69 -12.91 -17.14
N SER A 200 -3.54 -14.22 -16.88
CA SER A 200 -3.53 -15.22 -17.96
C SER A 200 -4.79 -16.05 -18.19
N LEU A 201 -5.80 -15.96 -17.33
CA LEU A 201 -6.92 -16.94 -17.33
C LEU A 201 -8.27 -16.33 -16.95
N CYS A 202 -8.39 -15.01 -16.90
CA CYS A 202 -9.60 -14.33 -16.43
C CYS A 202 -10.04 -13.27 -17.44
N ASP A 203 -11.34 -12.96 -17.47
CA ASP A 203 -11.89 -11.88 -18.30
C ASP A 203 -11.28 -10.50 -17.97
N HIS A 204 -10.67 -10.38 -16.79
CA HIS A 204 -9.98 -9.20 -16.29
C HIS A 204 -8.72 -9.61 -15.52
N PRO A 205 -7.58 -8.93 -15.69
CA PRO A 205 -6.40 -9.15 -14.88
C PRO A 205 -6.69 -8.83 -13.40
N ARG A 206 -6.05 -9.56 -12.50
CA ARG A 206 -6.26 -9.47 -11.05
C ARG A 206 -4.95 -9.24 -10.32
N VAL A 207 -5.00 -8.37 -9.33
CA VAL A 207 -3.91 -8.15 -8.39
C VAL A 207 -4.33 -8.69 -7.03
N HIS A 208 -3.63 -9.72 -6.56
CA HIS A 208 -3.82 -10.31 -5.25
C HIS A 208 -2.96 -9.57 -4.23
N LEU A 209 -3.60 -9.01 -3.22
CA LEU A 209 -2.99 -8.26 -2.14
C LEU A 209 -3.10 -9.11 -0.88
N ILE A 210 -1.96 -9.48 -0.30
CA ILE A 210 -1.93 -10.26 0.93
C ILE A 210 -1.20 -9.45 1.99
N GLY A 211 -1.93 -9.18 3.07
CA GLY A 211 -1.49 -8.31 4.14
C GLY A 211 -2.51 -8.28 5.27
N PHE A 212 -2.30 -7.41 6.23
CA PHE A 212 -3.33 -7.06 7.22
C PHE A 212 -4.44 -6.25 6.57
N ALA A 213 -5.64 -6.32 7.14
CA ALA A 213 -6.81 -5.63 6.61
C ALA A 213 -6.57 -4.13 6.31
N HIS A 214 -5.85 -3.42 7.19
CA HIS A 214 -5.52 -2.01 6.95
C HIS A 214 -4.50 -1.82 5.81
N THR A 215 -3.49 -2.69 5.71
CA THR A 215 -2.49 -2.62 4.63
C THR A 215 -3.07 -2.99 3.26
N THR A 216 -3.99 -3.97 3.19
CA THR A 216 -4.64 -4.34 1.91
C THR A 216 -5.61 -3.24 1.47
N ALA A 217 -6.37 -2.65 2.39
CA ALA A 217 -7.24 -1.51 2.09
C ALA A 217 -6.42 -0.31 1.56
N ARG A 218 -5.29 0.01 2.20
CA ARG A 218 -4.38 1.06 1.73
C ARG A 218 -3.76 0.72 0.37
N ALA A 219 -3.42 -0.54 0.12
CA ALA A 219 -2.91 -0.97 -1.17
C ALA A 219 -3.96 -0.83 -2.29
N CYS A 220 -5.21 -1.22 -2.03
CA CYS A 220 -6.34 -1.01 -2.95
C CYS A 220 -6.53 0.47 -3.29
N MET A 221 -6.41 1.34 -2.29
CA MET A 221 -6.48 2.79 -2.44
C MET A 221 -5.39 3.34 -3.38
N LEU A 222 -4.13 2.93 -3.18
CA LEU A 222 -3.04 3.37 -4.05
C LEU A 222 -3.19 2.78 -5.46
N LEU A 223 -3.58 1.51 -5.56
CA LEU A 223 -3.82 0.85 -6.85
C LEU A 223 -4.89 1.58 -7.67
N SER A 224 -5.97 2.06 -7.05
CA SER A 224 -7.00 2.79 -7.80
C SER A 224 -6.44 4.06 -8.43
N ILE A 225 -5.60 4.81 -7.73
CA ILE A 225 -4.94 6.02 -8.27
C ILE A 225 -4.05 5.66 -9.46
N HIS A 226 -3.21 4.63 -9.31
CA HIS A 226 -2.32 4.19 -10.37
C HIS A 226 -3.09 3.69 -11.60
N VAL A 227 -4.16 2.92 -11.40
CA VAL A 227 -5.04 2.42 -12.46
C VAL A 227 -5.75 3.56 -13.18
N ASP A 228 -6.33 4.52 -12.44
CA ASP A 228 -7.06 5.65 -13.01
C ASP A 228 -6.15 6.51 -13.89
N HIS A 229 -4.95 6.87 -13.39
CA HIS A 229 -3.98 7.60 -14.18
C HIS A 229 -3.51 6.82 -15.40
N GLN A 230 -3.27 5.51 -15.26
CA GLN A 230 -2.80 4.71 -16.38
C GLN A 230 -3.87 4.55 -17.47
N LEU A 231 -5.15 4.45 -17.10
CA LEU A 231 -6.26 4.50 -18.05
C LEU A 231 -6.28 5.83 -18.80
N GLU A 232 -6.08 6.95 -18.10
CA GLU A 232 -6.06 8.25 -18.74
C GLU A 232 -4.90 8.39 -19.73
N ILE A 233 -3.70 7.97 -19.33
CA ILE A 233 -2.49 7.94 -20.17
C ILE A 233 -2.72 7.09 -21.43
N GLN A 234 -3.22 5.87 -21.30
CA GLN A 234 -3.52 5.01 -22.45
C GLN A 234 -4.60 5.63 -23.36
N SER A 235 -5.66 6.20 -22.77
CA SER A 235 -6.72 6.87 -23.53
C SER A 235 -6.17 8.06 -24.33
N PHE A 236 -5.20 8.77 -23.77
CA PHE A 236 -4.52 9.87 -24.44
C PHE A 236 -3.66 9.37 -25.59
N HIS A 237 -2.82 8.35 -25.39
CA HIS A 237 -2.02 7.75 -26.46
C HIS A 237 -2.89 7.24 -27.61
N HIS A 238 -4.02 6.61 -27.31
CA HIS A 238 -4.97 6.17 -28.32
C HIS A 238 -5.52 7.35 -29.14
N ARG A 239 -5.97 8.42 -28.49
CA ARG A 239 -6.44 9.65 -29.17
C ARG A 239 -5.35 10.29 -30.02
N ARG A 240 -4.12 10.36 -29.50
CA ARG A 240 -2.95 10.90 -30.20
C ARG A 240 -2.66 10.11 -31.48
N LEU A 241 -2.62 8.78 -31.41
CA LEU A 241 -2.42 7.92 -32.58
C LEU A 241 -3.52 8.11 -33.64
N LEU A 242 -4.78 8.25 -33.22
CA LEU A 242 -5.88 8.54 -34.15
C LEU A 242 -5.74 9.92 -34.82
N ALA A 243 -5.31 10.95 -34.08
CA ALA A 243 -5.07 12.28 -34.64
C ALA A 243 -3.94 12.26 -35.68
N LEU A 244 -2.82 11.57 -35.38
CA LEU A 244 -1.70 11.42 -36.31
C LEU A 244 -2.10 10.68 -37.60
N ARG A 245 -2.89 9.61 -37.48
CA ARG A 245 -3.41 8.89 -38.65
C ARG A 245 -4.29 9.79 -39.52
N LYS A 246 -5.15 10.62 -38.93
CA LYS A 246 -5.99 11.58 -39.67
C LYS A 246 -5.14 12.61 -40.42
N GLN A 247 -4.08 13.13 -39.79
CA GLN A 247 -3.17 14.08 -40.43
C GLN A 247 -2.42 13.46 -41.61
N GLN A 248 -1.94 12.22 -41.49
CA GLN A 248 -1.30 11.50 -42.60
C GLN A 248 -2.24 11.31 -43.79
N HIS A 249 -3.51 10.96 -43.56
CA HIS A 249 -4.49 10.81 -44.64
C HIS A 249 -4.78 12.14 -45.36
N GLN A 250 -4.70 13.28 -44.67
CA GLN A 250 -4.88 14.60 -45.28
C GLN A 250 -3.67 15.06 -46.10
N GLN A 251 -2.47 14.60 -45.72
CA GLN A 251 -1.22 14.94 -46.41
C GLN A 251 -0.95 14.06 -47.64
N GLN A 252 -1.64 12.92 -47.79
CA GLN A 252 -1.55 12.15 -49.03
C GLN A 252 -2.18 12.97 -50.18
N PRO A 253 -1.42 13.35 -51.22
CA PRO A 253 -1.95 14.11 -52.33
C PRO A 253 -3.06 13.28 -52.97
N ARG A 254 -4.23 13.90 -53.19
CA ARG A 254 -5.29 13.31 -54.01
C ARG A 254 -4.70 13.03 -55.39
N ALA A 255 -4.27 11.80 -55.63
CA ALA A 255 -3.91 11.35 -56.96
C ALA A 255 -5.12 11.64 -57.86
N THR A 256 -4.86 12.45 -58.88
CA THR A 256 -5.81 12.97 -59.84
C THR A 256 -6.53 11.83 -60.55
N THR A 257 -7.73 11.47 -60.09
CA THR A 257 -8.65 10.64 -60.86
C THR A 257 -9.43 11.52 -61.82
N GLY A 258 -8.76 11.93 -62.91
CA GLY A 258 -9.44 12.27 -64.15
C GLY A 258 -9.97 10.97 -64.77
N GLY A 259 -11.24 10.64 -64.50
CA GLY A 259 -11.81 9.35 -64.85
C GLY A 259 -13.32 9.40 -65.04
N ARG A 260 -13.73 10.10 -66.10
CA ARG A 260 -14.95 9.99 -66.90
C ARG A 260 -16.05 9.04 -66.40
N SER A 261 -17.19 9.67 -66.09
CA SER A 261 -18.54 9.11 -65.98
C SER A 261 -18.83 7.96 -66.96
N GLN A 262 -19.20 6.79 -66.42
CA GLN A 262 -20.08 5.84 -67.11
C GLN A 262 -21.12 5.30 -66.13
N ARG A 263 -22.36 5.72 -66.38
CA ARG A 263 -23.58 5.13 -65.85
C ARG A 263 -23.66 3.66 -66.28
N ARG A 264 -23.91 2.74 -65.34
CA ARG A 264 -24.66 1.53 -65.65
C ARG A 264 -25.51 1.10 -64.46
N ALA A 265 -26.80 0.98 -64.74
CA ALA A 265 -27.80 0.36 -63.91
C ALA A 265 -27.51 -1.14 -63.75
N GLY A 266 -27.88 -1.70 -62.60
CA GLY A 266 -27.73 -3.11 -62.30
C GLY A 266 -28.43 -3.44 -60.99
N ASP A 267 -29.68 -3.85 -61.13
CA ASP A 267 -30.63 -4.29 -60.13
C ASP A 267 -30.14 -5.50 -59.33
N GLY A 268 -30.57 -5.66 -58.07
CA GLY A 268 -30.10 -6.77 -57.23
C GLY A 268 -30.56 -6.72 -55.78
N ARG A 269 -31.86 -6.95 -55.55
CA ARG A 269 -32.46 -7.37 -54.27
C ARG A 269 -31.66 -8.51 -53.63
N ILE A 270 -31.45 -8.48 -52.31
CA ILE A 270 -31.70 -9.59 -51.37
C ILE A 270 -31.88 -9.01 -49.95
N SER A 271 -32.89 -9.56 -49.28
CA SER A 271 -33.42 -9.26 -47.96
C SER A 271 -32.59 -9.86 -46.82
N ALA A 272 -32.47 -9.18 -45.67
CA ALA A 272 -32.43 -9.85 -44.37
C ALA A 272 -32.80 -8.91 -43.20
N ARG A 273 -33.85 -9.35 -42.47
CA ARG A 273 -34.10 -9.26 -41.02
C ARG A 273 -34.10 -7.88 -40.33
N ALA A 274 -35.32 -7.42 -40.06
CA ALA A 274 -35.66 -6.53 -38.94
C ALA A 274 -36.18 -7.36 -37.75
N SER A 275 -35.89 -6.91 -36.53
CA SER A 275 -36.30 -7.52 -35.25
C SER A 275 -37.04 -6.50 -34.39
N GLY A 276 -38.09 -6.96 -33.69
CA GLY A 276 -38.83 -6.26 -32.63
C GLY A 276 -40.14 -5.60 -33.09
N PRO A 277 -41.22 -5.58 -32.28
CA PRO A 277 -41.14 -5.23 -30.85
C PRO A 277 -41.98 -6.09 -29.87
N ARG A 278 -41.74 -5.80 -28.58
CA ARG A 278 -42.35 -6.33 -27.34
C ARG A 278 -43.86 -6.10 -27.23
N LYS A 279 -44.55 -7.04 -26.57
CA LYS A 279 -45.52 -6.82 -25.47
C LYS A 279 -46.00 -8.17 -24.92
N THR A 280 -45.86 -8.41 -23.62
CA THR A 280 -46.78 -9.25 -22.85
C THR A 280 -46.76 -8.85 -21.38
N THR A 281 -47.97 -8.61 -20.89
CA THR A 281 -48.38 -8.43 -19.50
C THR A 281 -48.78 -9.80 -18.94
N LEU A 282 -48.46 -10.12 -17.68
CA LEU A 282 -49.23 -11.08 -16.87
C LEU A 282 -48.98 -10.86 -15.38
N GLN A 283 -50.08 -10.97 -14.63
CA GLN A 283 -50.28 -10.66 -13.22
C GLN A 283 -49.97 -11.84 -12.27
N ARG A 284 -50.14 -11.55 -10.95
CA ARG A 284 -50.35 -12.40 -9.76
C ARG A 284 -49.07 -12.93 -9.09
N SER A 285 -48.95 -13.00 -7.77
CA SER A 285 -49.85 -12.66 -6.64
C SER A 285 -49.05 -12.73 -5.33
N SER A 286 -49.47 -11.90 -4.36
CA SER A 286 -49.44 -12.05 -2.89
C SER A 286 -48.98 -13.36 -2.25
N SER A 287 -48.16 -13.28 -1.19
CA SER A 287 -48.58 -13.45 0.23
C SER A 287 -47.41 -13.48 1.25
N SER A 288 -47.64 -12.81 2.38
CA SER A 288 -47.17 -13.02 3.77
C SER A 288 -46.41 -14.34 4.10
N SER A 289 -45.46 -14.40 5.02
CA SER A 289 -45.67 -14.22 6.48
C SER A 289 -44.36 -14.27 7.28
N SER A 290 -44.41 -13.62 8.45
CA SER A 290 -43.49 -13.63 9.59
C SER A 290 -43.26 -14.99 10.23
N SER A 291 -42.06 -15.23 10.80
CA SER A 291 -41.94 -15.82 12.14
C SER A 291 -40.55 -15.63 12.76
N THR A 292 -40.58 -15.14 14.00
CA THR A 292 -39.50 -15.03 14.98
C THR A 292 -39.35 -16.34 15.73
N VAL A 293 -38.12 -16.77 16.06
CA VAL A 293 -37.87 -17.68 17.19
C VAL A 293 -36.61 -17.25 17.95
N LYS A 294 -36.78 -16.97 19.24
CA LYS A 294 -35.75 -16.80 20.28
C LYS A 294 -35.45 -18.15 20.93
N SER A 295 -34.22 -18.36 21.40
CA SER A 295 -33.80 -19.09 22.64
C SER A 295 -32.26 -19.08 22.69
N ALA A 296 -31.57 -18.41 23.61
CA ALA A 296 -31.39 -18.67 25.05
C ALA A 296 -30.54 -19.92 25.36
N ALA A 297 -29.31 -19.70 25.82
CA ALA A 297 -28.53 -20.65 26.63
C ALA A 297 -27.74 -19.87 27.70
N ALA A 298 -27.86 -20.33 28.94
CA ALA A 298 -27.42 -19.73 30.20
C ALA A 298 -25.98 -20.15 30.57
N VAL A 299 -25.18 -19.26 31.15
CA VAL A 299 -24.75 -19.19 32.58
C VAL A 299 -24.12 -20.48 33.14
N ALA A 300 -22.81 -20.44 33.45
CA ALA A 300 -22.21 -20.70 34.77
C ALA A 300 -20.72 -21.11 34.68
N SER A 301 -19.81 -20.26 35.16
CA SER A 301 -18.62 -20.70 35.89
C SER A 301 -17.95 -19.52 36.58
N GLU A 302 -18.21 -19.39 37.88
CA GLU A 302 -17.36 -18.68 38.82
C GLU A 302 -16.50 -19.74 39.53
N ASN A 303 -15.18 -19.54 39.60
CA ASN A 303 -14.49 -19.30 40.87
C ASN A 303 -12.95 -19.32 40.76
N LEU A 304 -12.37 -18.36 41.49
CA LEU A 304 -11.06 -18.34 42.16
C LEU A 304 -9.78 -18.34 41.32
N THR A 305 -9.19 -17.15 41.17
CA THR A 305 -7.83 -16.89 41.68
C THR A 305 -7.77 -15.47 42.24
N ASP A 306 -7.26 -15.35 43.45
CA ASP A 306 -7.15 -14.15 44.27
C ASP A 306 -5.68 -13.68 44.26
N LEU A 307 -5.49 -12.35 44.27
CA LEU A 307 -4.30 -11.61 44.72
C LEU A 307 -3.14 -11.33 43.73
N GLU A 308 -3.41 -10.55 42.69
CA GLU A 308 -2.61 -9.35 42.38
C GLU A 308 -3.58 -8.23 42.02
N ALA A 309 -3.54 -7.08 42.70
CA ALA A 309 -4.38 -5.94 42.30
C ALA A 309 -4.02 -5.59 40.84
N PRO A 310 -4.99 -5.58 39.90
CA PRO A 310 -4.68 -5.29 38.50
C PRO A 310 -4.07 -3.89 38.45
N ARG A 311 -2.81 -3.82 38.03
CA ARG A 311 -2.16 -2.54 37.77
C ARG A 311 -2.89 -1.93 36.58
N ASN A 312 -3.84 -1.05 36.85
CA ASN A 312 -4.45 -0.26 35.78
C ASN A 312 -3.32 0.54 35.14
N LEU A 313 -2.97 0.14 33.92
CA LEU A 313 -2.00 0.85 33.12
C LEU A 313 -2.64 2.19 32.73
N VAL A 314 -1.82 3.23 32.62
CA VAL A 314 -2.30 4.58 32.35
C VAL A 314 -1.49 5.19 31.22
N VAL A 315 -2.19 5.61 30.17
CA VAL A 315 -1.61 6.37 29.06
C VAL A 315 -2.24 7.75 29.04
N LYS A 316 -1.44 8.78 28.74
CA LYS A 316 -1.90 10.16 28.70
C LYS A 316 -1.43 10.85 27.44
N PHE A 317 -2.28 11.72 26.89
CA PHE A 317 -1.92 12.59 25.78
C PHE A 317 -2.64 13.94 25.87
N ALA A 318 -1.98 14.96 25.34
CA ALA A 318 -2.54 16.30 25.29
C ALA A 318 -3.32 16.50 23.98
N THR A 319 -4.44 17.20 24.05
CA THR A 319 -5.24 17.57 22.88
C THR A 319 -5.59 19.06 22.91
N THR A 320 -5.71 19.66 21.72
CA THR A 320 -6.11 21.06 21.60
C THR A 320 -7.61 21.20 21.69
N ARG A 321 -8.10 22.39 22.07
CA ARG A 321 -9.55 22.66 22.14
C ARG A 321 -10.27 22.42 20.82
N ARG A 322 -9.58 22.61 19.68
CA ARG A 322 -10.13 22.36 18.33
C ARG A 322 -10.40 20.88 18.08
N LEU A 323 -9.54 20.00 18.61
CA LEU A 323 -9.60 18.56 18.42
C LEU A 323 -10.38 17.83 19.51
N LEU A 324 -10.50 18.45 20.69
CA LEU A 324 -11.20 17.89 21.84
C LEU A 324 -12.65 17.48 21.51
N GLY A 325 -13.35 18.26 20.70
CA GLY A 325 -14.71 17.94 20.25
C GLY A 325 -14.78 16.64 19.43
N LEU A 326 -13.75 16.35 18.63
CA LEU A 326 -13.63 15.12 17.85
C LEU A 326 -13.26 13.92 18.74
N THR A 327 -12.32 14.13 19.66
CA THR A 327 -11.94 13.13 20.67
C THR A 327 -13.17 12.68 21.48
N ILE A 328 -13.95 13.63 22.02
CA ILE A 328 -15.15 13.34 22.83
C ILE A 328 -16.30 12.75 21.99
N GLY A 329 -16.50 13.31 20.79
CA GLY A 329 -17.65 13.03 19.95
C GLY A 329 -18.94 13.71 20.45
N LYS A 330 -19.96 13.75 19.59
CA LYS A 330 -21.25 14.38 19.93
C LYS A 330 -21.87 13.69 21.16
N GLY A 331 -22.06 14.45 22.24
CA GLY A 331 -22.61 13.93 23.50
C GLY A 331 -21.73 12.88 24.21
N GLY A 332 -20.43 12.84 23.92
CA GLY A 332 -19.51 11.84 24.48
C GLY A 332 -19.60 10.47 23.82
N ALA A 333 -20.30 10.33 22.68
CA ALA A 333 -20.53 9.04 22.03
C ALA A 333 -19.22 8.35 21.61
N ASN A 334 -18.21 9.09 21.15
CA ASN A 334 -16.95 8.50 20.72
C ASN A 334 -16.17 7.93 21.91
N VAL A 335 -16.04 8.71 22.99
CA VAL A 335 -15.40 8.23 24.23
C VAL A 335 -16.13 7.03 24.79
N LYS A 336 -17.45 7.06 24.90
CA LYS A 336 -18.23 5.91 25.40
C LYS A 336 -18.02 4.66 24.55
N SER A 337 -18.08 4.80 23.22
CA SER A 337 -17.82 3.68 22.31
C SER A 337 -16.42 3.08 22.54
N VAL A 338 -15.40 3.91 22.73
CA VAL A 338 -14.03 3.46 23.00
C VAL A 338 -13.92 2.78 24.37
N GLN A 339 -14.59 3.32 25.40
CA GLN A 339 -14.65 2.71 26.73
C GLN A 339 -15.30 1.32 26.67
N ASP A 340 -16.42 1.19 25.96
CA ASP A 340 -17.18 -0.05 25.82
C ASP A 340 -16.42 -1.09 24.97
N GLU A 341 -15.79 -0.65 23.87
CA GLU A 341 -15.07 -1.51 22.92
C GLU A 341 -13.78 -2.10 23.50
N PHE A 342 -12.99 -1.29 24.22
CA PHE A 342 -11.67 -1.72 24.73
C PHE A 342 -11.65 -1.98 26.23
N GLY A 343 -12.78 -1.82 26.94
CA GLY A 343 -12.85 -1.98 28.40
C GLY A 343 -11.97 -0.98 29.15
N VAL A 344 -11.81 0.23 28.61
CA VAL A 344 -10.96 1.29 29.19
C VAL A 344 -11.79 2.36 29.89
N ASN A 345 -11.17 3.07 30.82
CA ASN A 345 -11.72 4.27 31.44
C ASN A 345 -11.03 5.52 30.89
N VAL A 346 -11.80 6.50 30.42
CA VAL A 346 -11.27 7.72 29.81
C VAL A 346 -11.67 8.92 30.65
N ARG A 347 -10.69 9.70 31.08
CA ARG A 347 -10.86 10.92 31.86
C ARG A 347 -10.23 12.10 31.12
N ILE A 348 -10.93 13.22 31.07
CA ILE A 348 -10.45 14.44 30.43
C ILE A 348 -10.28 15.50 31.50
N ILE A 349 -9.06 16.00 31.64
CA ILE A 349 -8.72 17.07 32.58
C ILE A 349 -8.40 18.31 31.77
N GLU A 350 -9.14 19.39 32.00
CA GLU A 350 -8.85 20.69 31.41
C GLU A 350 -7.62 21.28 32.11
N VAL A 351 -6.51 21.42 31.38
CA VAL A 351 -5.26 21.94 31.93
C VAL A 351 -5.18 23.41 31.56
N SER A 352 -5.67 24.30 32.44
CA SER A 352 -5.61 25.77 32.41
C SER A 352 -5.86 26.49 31.07
N ARG A 353 -6.60 27.61 31.10
CA ARG A 353 -6.90 28.41 29.90
C ARG A 353 -5.67 29.03 29.21
N GLU A 354 -4.51 29.02 29.87
CA GLU A 354 -3.26 29.63 29.40
C GLU A 354 -2.32 28.62 28.72
N SER A 355 -2.64 27.31 28.75
CA SER A 355 -1.84 26.29 28.07
C SER A 355 -2.22 26.18 26.58
N PRO A 356 -1.25 26.15 25.64
CA PRO A 356 -1.54 25.90 24.22
C PRO A 356 -2.13 24.48 24.00
N THR A 357 -1.78 23.53 24.88
CA THR A 357 -2.41 22.22 25.00
C THR A 357 -3.62 22.34 25.93
N GLY A 358 -4.80 22.55 25.35
CA GLY A 358 -6.00 22.93 26.10
C GLY A 358 -6.57 21.85 27.02
N SER A 359 -6.29 20.56 26.81
CA SER A 359 -6.80 19.48 27.67
C SER A 359 -5.89 18.25 27.66
N MET A 360 -5.85 17.54 28.79
CA MET A 360 -5.14 16.28 28.96
C MET A 360 -6.15 15.12 29.00
N VAL A 361 -6.00 14.17 28.10
CA VAL A 361 -6.78 12.93 28.06
C VAL A 361 -5.98 11.85 28.77
N ILE A 362 -6.61 11.18 29.72
CA ILE A 362 -6.05 10.09 30.51
C ILE A 362 -6.88 8.85 30.21
N ILE A 363 -6.23 7.80 29.74
CA ILE A 363 -6.84 6.49 29.48
C ILE A 363 -6.25 5.50 30.47
N GLU A 364 -7.12 4.85 31.23
CA GLU A 364 -6.78 3.82 32.21
C GLU A 364 -7.37 2.49 31.72
N GLY A 365 -6.64 1.39 31.80
CA GLY A 365 -7.08 0.15 31.19
C GLY A 365 -6.33 -1.09 31.67
N PRO A 366 -6.84 -2.28 31.33
CA PRO A 366 -6.33 -3.54 31.84
C PRO A 366 -5.03 -4.00 31.17
N SER A 367 -4.76 -3.54 29.94
CA SER A 367 -3.60 -3.95 29.15
C SER A 367 -3.04 -2.81 28.30
N GLU A 368 -1.74 -2.87 28.02
CA GLU A 368 -1.07 -1.90 27.13
C GLU A 368 -1.69 -1.89 25.72
N PRO A 369 -2.09 -3.03 25.13
CA PRO A 369 -2.70 -3.02 23.80
C PRO A 369 -4.09 -2.36 23.77
N ALA A 370 -4.93 -2.60 24.78
CA ALA A 370 -6.21 -1.92 24.91
C ALA A 370 -6.03 -0.39 25.01
N LEU A 371 -5.04 0.07 25.78
CA LEU A 371 -4.71 1.48 25.90
C LEU A 371 -4.18 2.08 24.59
N THR A 372 -3.34 1.33 23.87
CA THR A 372 -2.77 1.76 22.59
C THR A 372 -3.85 1.91 21.52
N LEU A 373 -4.75 0.93 21.41
CA LEU A 373 -5.88 0.98 20.48
C LEU A 373 -6.86 2.11 20.85
N ALA A 374 -7.18 2.27 22.14
CA ALA A 374 -8.02 3.35 22.62
C ALA A 374 -7.41 4.73 22.34
N ARG A 375 -6.10 4.90 22.60
CA ARG A 375 -5.38 6.14 22.27
C ARG A 375 -5.41 6.40 20.77
N ARG A 376 -5.07 5.40 19.96
CA ARG A 376 -5.10 5.51 18.49
C ARG A 376 -6.46 5.97 18.00
N ARG A 377 -7.55 5.51 18.62
CA ARG A 377 -8.93 5.87 18.25
C ARG A 377 -9.36 7.28 18.69
N LEU A 378 -8.79 7.79 19.78
CA LEU A 378 -9.17 9.07 20.40
C LEU A 378 -8.25 10.24 20.06
N GLU A 379 -7.01 9.96 19.68
CA GLU A 379 -5.98 10.97 19.40
C GLU A 379 -6.07 11.44 17.94
N PHE A 380 -6.56 12.65 17.78
CA PHE A 380 -6.58 13.35 16.49
C PHE A 380 -5.40 14.31 16.40
N PHE A 381 -4.95 14.55 15.18
CA PHE A 381 -3.90 15.49 14.85
C PHE A 381 -4.36 16.44 13.75
N ILE A 382 -3.77 17.64 13.73
CA ILE A 382 -3.78 18.52 12.57
C ILE A 382 -2.34 18.57 12.08
N THR A 383 -2.13 18.28 10.81
CA THR A 383 -0.80 18.28 10.19
C THR A 383 -0.85 19.07 8.90
N LYS A 384 0.15 19.91 8.65
CA LYS A 384 0.31 20.61 7.37
C LYS A 384 1.35 19.88 6.51
N TYR A 385 0.94 19.41 5.34
CA TYR A 385 1.82 18.77 4.37
C TYR A 385 2.25 19.81 3.31
N PRO A 386 3.54 20.18 3.25
CA PRO A 386 4.01 21.19 2.29
C PRO A 386 3.90 20.64 0.86
N ILE A 387 3.49 21.51 -0.06
CA ILE A 387 3.43 21.21 -1.49
C ILE A 387 4.13 22.33 -2.26
N GLU A 388 4.71 22.00 -3.41
CA GLU A 388 5.33 23.01 -4.26
C GLU A 388 4.24 23.91 -4.89
N SER A 389 4.53 25.21 -5.06
CA SER A 389 3.57 26.20 -5.58
C SER A 389 3.02 25.84 -6.95
N ASP A 390 3.84 25.22 -7.78
CA ASP A 390 3.52 24.77 -9.13
C ASP A 390 2.76 23.41 -9.15
N SER A 391 2.67 22.73 -8.01
CA SER A 391 1.91 21.50 -7.79
C SER A 391 0.51 21.76 -7.22
N VAL A 392 0.24 22.97 -6.70
CA VAL A 392 -1.02 23.29 -6.00
C VAL A 392 -2.25 22.94 -6.83
N GLN A 393 -2.30 23.38 -8.09
CA GLN A 393 -3.47 23.12 -8.94
C GLN A 393 -3.69 21.62 -9.21
N TRP A 394 -2.59 20.85 -9.31
CA TRP A 394 -2.63 19.41 -9.53
C TRP A 394 -3.16 18.68 -8.30
N VAL A 395 -2.59 18.96 -7.12
CA VAL A 395 -2.96 18.27 -5.88
C VAL A 395 -4.33 18.70 -5.36
N VAL A 396 -4.66 19.99 -5.44
CA VAL A 396 -5.94 20.53 -4.93
C VAL A 396 -7.11 20.21 -5.86
N GLY A 397 -6.85 20.20 -7.17
CA GLY A 397 -7.87 19.99 -8.19
C GLY A 397 -8.86 21.15 -8.34
N PRO A 398 -9.68 21.14 -9.41
CA PRO A 398 -10.67 22.17 -9.65
C PRO A 398 -11.74 22.17 -8.54
N ARG A 399 -12.06 23.34 -7.98
CA ARG A 399 -13.04 23.49 -6.89
C ARG A 399 -12.76 22.59 -5.68
N PHE A 400 -11.48 22.31 -5.39
CA PHE A 400 -11.05 21.45 -4.28
C PHE A 400 -11.51 19.98 -4.40
N SER A 401 -11.86 19.52 -5.61
CA SER A 401 -12.38 18.16 -5.83
C SER A 401 -11.43 17.08 -5.33
N ASN A 402 -10.12 17.26 -5.55
CA ASN A 402 -9.12 16.27 -5.16
C ASN A 402 -8.94 16.25 -3.64
N LEU A 403 -9.06 17.41 -2.95
CA LEU A 403 -9.02 17.44 -1.48
C LEU A 403 -10.26 16.79 -0.86
N SER A 404 -11.43 16.98 -1.46
CA SER A 404 -12.65 16.29 -1.00
C SER A 404 -12.55 14.78 -1.20
N ALA A 405 -12.09 14.33 -2.38
CA ALA A 405 -11.85 12.92 -2.66
C ALA A 405 -10.78 12.32 -1.73
N LEU A 406 -9.69 13.06 -1.49
CA LEU A 406 -8.63 12.69 -0.55
C LEU A 406 -9.20 12.44 0.84
N ALA A 407 -9.99 13.38 1.37
CA ALA A 407 -10.56 13.26 2.71
C ALA A 407 -11.54 12.08 2.82
N GLU A 408 -12.39 11.88 1.80
CA GLU A 408 -13.32 10.75 1.76
C GLU A 408 -12.59 9.39 1.67
N GLN A 409 -11.62 9.28 0.77
CA GLN A 409 -10.89 8.04 0.51
C GLN A 409 -10.02 7.62 1.70
N THR A 410 -9.47 8.58 2.45
CA THR A 410 -8.56 8.33 3.59
C THR A 410 -9.25 8.45 4.95
N ALA A 411 -10.58 8.67 4.96
CA ALA A 411 -11.39 8.88 6.15
C ALA A 411 -10.96 10.07 7.03
N LEU A 412 -10.17 11.01 6.50
CA LEU A 412 -9.84 12.24 7.23
C LEU A 412 -11.10 13.01 7.61
N HIS A 413 -11.05 13.69 8.75
CA HIS A 413 -12.11 14.61 9.14
C HIS A 413 -12.24 15.78 8.16
N TYR A 414 -11.10 16.31 7.69
CA TYR A 414 -11.03 17.20 6.54
C TYR A 414 -9.62 17.23 5.95
N ALA A 415 -9.54 17.65 4.69
CA ALA A 415 -8.32 18.14 4.05
C ALA A 415 -8.62 19.52 3.44
N ARG A 416 -7.77 20.51 3.70
CA ARG A 416 -7.93 21.88 3.18
C ARG A 416 -6.62 22.46 2.70
N TYR A 417 -6.70 23.33 1.72
CA TYR A 417 -5.56 24.12 1.26
C TYR A 417 -5.27 25.27 2.25
N SER A 418 -3.99 25.57 2.46
CA SER A 418 -3.53 26.75 3.18
C SER A 418 -2.30 27.33 2.50
N ASP A 419 -2.27 28.64 2.30
CA ASP A 419 -1.11 29.35 1.75
C ASP A 419 0.05 29.52 2.75
N THR A 420 -0.11 29.02 3.98
CA THR A 420 0.86 29.22 5.07
C THR A 420 1.23 27.91 5.74
N ASP A 421 2.49 27.72 6.11
CA ASP A 421 2.96 26.53 6.82
C ASP A 421 2.65 26.59 8.34
N GLU A 422 3.28 25.71 9.13
CA GLU A 422 3.12 25.67 10.59
C GLU A 422 3.77 26.87 11.29
N ALA A 423 4.82 27.46 10.70
CA ALA A 423 5.47 28.66 11.20
C ALA A 423 4.74 29.96 10.79
N GLY A 424 3.75 29.85 9.90
CA GLY A 424 3.02 31.00 9.35
C GLY A 424 3.74 31.66 8.17
N GLU A 425 4.78 31.03 7.62
CA GLU A 425 5.44 31.50 6.41
C GLU A 425 4.58 31.18 5.18
N GLU A 426 4.64 32.03 4.15
CA GLU A 426 3.93 31.85 2.87
C GLU A 426 4.49 30.66 2.08
N ARG A 427 4.07 29.47 2.47
CA ARG A 427 4.39 28.20 1.81
C ARG A 427 3.10 27.40 1.65
N PRO A 428 2.71 27.06 0.40
CA PRO A 428 1.48 26.34 0.17
C PRO A 428 1.55 24.94 0.80
N CYS A 429 0.49 24.56 1.51
CA CYS A 429 0.39 23.28 2.16
C CYS A 429 -1.06 22.76 2.18
N ILE A 430 -1.19 21.46 2.43
CA ILE A 430 -2.46 20.81 2.70
C ILE A 430 -2.55 20.55 4.20
N GLU A 431 -3.47 21.25 4.85
CA GLU A 431 -3.80 20.98 6.24
C GLU A 431 -4.80 19.82 6.32
N MET A 432 -4.40 18.76 7.00
CA MET A 432 -5.17 17.54 7.18
C MET A 432 -5.50 17.37 8.65
N CYS A 433 -6.74 16.95 8.95
CA CYS A 433 -7.17 16.61 10.28
C CYS A 433 -7.71 15.19 10.31
N GLY A 434 -7.15 14.36 11.17
CA GLY A 434 -7.51 12.94 11.29
C GLY A 434 -6.67 12.25 12.35
N ARG A 435 -6.77 10.93 12.40
CA ARG A 435 -5.89 10.08 13.21
C ARG A 435 -4.56 9.87 12.49
N ALA A 436 -3.56 9.36 13.21
CA ALA A 436 -2.21 9.20 12.68
C ALA A 436 -2.16 8.32 11.41
N ASP A 437 -2.91 7.21 11.41
CA ASP A 437 -3.06 6.29 10.28
C ASP A 437 -3.72 6.97 9.06
N GLU A 438 -4.83 7.68 9.28
CA GLU A 438 -5.55 8.41 8.23
C GLU A 438 -4.68 9.49 7.57
N ILE A 439 -3.90 10.22 8.39
CA ILE A 439 -2.97 11.25 7.90
C ILE A 439 -1.86 10.62 7.08
N ASP A 440 -1.30 9.50 7.53
CA ASP A 440 -0.25 8.81 6.77
C ASP A 440 -0.79 8.22 5.47
N ASP A 441 -2.03 7.72 5.45
CA ASP A 441 -2.71 7.29 4.23
C ASP A 441 -2.87 8.46 3.25
N ALA A 442 -3.32 9.61 3.73
CA ALA A 442 -3.45 10.82 2.93
C ALA A 442 -2.12 11.32 2.35
N LYS A 443 -1.03 11.30 3.13
CA LYS A 443 0.32 11.59 2.61
C LYS A 443 0.69 10.65 1.47
N SER A 444 0.46 9.35 1.63
CA SER A 444 0.75 8.37 0.58
C SER A 444 -0.08 8.57 -0.69
N VAL A 445 -1.34 8.98 -0.56
CA VAL A 445 -2.18 9.35 -1.71
C VAL A 445 -1.63 10.59 -2.42
N ILE A 446 -1.26 11.63 -1.67
CA ILE A 446 -0.67 12.87 -2.23
C ILE A 446 0.64 12.55 -2.96
N GLU A 447 1.55 11.83 -2.31
CA GLU A 447 2.84 11.42 -2.89
C GLU A 447 2.62 10.61 -4.18
N SER A 448 1.70 9.65 -4.15
CA SER A 448 1.39 8.82 -5.35
C SER A 448 0.78 9.65 -6.47
N HIS A 449 -0.02 10.67 -6.15
CA HIS A 449 -0.56 11.59 -7.15
C HIS A 449 0.53 12.50 -7.75
N LEU A 450 1.51 12.91 -6.95
CA LEU A 450 2.64 13.73 -7.40
C LEU A 450 3.56 12.98 -8.38
N LEU A 451 3.70 11.66 -8.26
CA LEU A 451 4.51 10.84 -9.20
C LEU A 451 4.07 10.98 -10.67
N TYR A 452 2.79 11.28 -10.91
CA TYR A 452 2.25 11.42 -12.27
C TYR A 452 2.26 12.85 -12.81
N ARG A 453 2.66 13.83 -11.99
CA ARG A 453 2.55 15.25 -12.32
C ARG A 453 3.23 15.60 -13.64
N GLU A 454 4.49 15.22 -13.80
CA GLU A 454 5.29 15.55 -15.00
C GLU A 454 4.67 14.94 -16.27
N VAL A 455 4.26 13.67 -16.20
CA VAL A 455 3.58 12.98 -17.32
C VAL A 455 2.33 13.72 -17.74
N PHE A 456 1.54 14.20 -16.78
CA PHE A 456 0.29 14.90 -17.07
C PHE A 456 0.51 16.34 -17.55
N GLN A 457 1.60 17.00 -17.16
CA GLN A 457 1.99 18.29 -17.73
C GLN A 457 2.31 18.14 -19.22
N ASP A 458 3.06 17.11 -19.59
CA ASP A 458 3.39 16.80 -20.98
C ASP A 458 2.14 16.44 -21.80
N ILE A 459 1.29 15.57 -21.27
CA ILE A 459 0.00 15.22 -21.87
C ILE A 459 -0.86 16.47 -22.09
N THR A 460 -0.94 17.36 -21.10
CA THR A 460 -1.73 18.59 -21.19
C THR A 460 -1.17 19.55 -22.23
N ALA A 461 0.15 19.72 -22.27
CA ALA A 461 0.83 20.55 -23.25
C ALA A 461 0.63 20.00 -24.68
N GLU A 462 0.74 18.69 -24.85
CA GLU A 462 0.54 18.04 -26.15
C GLU A 462 -0.94 18.06 -26.58
N ARG A 463 -1.89 17.88 -25.66
CA ARG A 463 -3.33 17.99 -25.97
C ARG A 463 -3.69 19.35 -26.56
N ARG A 464 -3.15 20.43 -26.00
CA ARG A 464 -3.32 21.79 -26.54
C ARG A 464 -2.76 21.94 -27.97
N LYS A 465 -1.63 21.28 -28.28
CA LYS A 465 -1.06 21.25 -29.63
C LYS A 465 -1.96 20.49 -30.61
N ILE A 466 -2.51 19.34 -30.19
CA ILE A 466 -3.43 18.56 -31.01
C ILE A 466 -4.72 19.35 -31.28
N ASP A 467 -5.32 19.96 -30.26
CA ASP A 467 -6.60 20.67 -30.39
C ASP A 467 -6.48 21.94 -31.26
N SER A 468 -5.36 22.67 -31.14
CA SER A 468 -5.07 23.84 -31.99
C SER A 468 -4.84 23.47 -33.45
N SER A 469 -4.20 22.33 -33.73
CA SER A 469 -4.03 21.81 -35.10
C SER A 469 -5.36 21.38 -35.75
N GLN A 470 -6.35 20.94 -34.96
CA GLN A 470 -7.65 20.54 -35.47
C GLN A 470 -8.60 21.71 -35.74
N HIS A 471 -8.51 22.81 -34.98
CA HIS A 471 -9.32 24.01 -35.20
C HIS A 471 -8.85 24.80 -36.44
N SER A 472 -7.54 24.96 -36.62
CA SER A 472 -6.98 25.67 -37.78
C SER A 472 -7.34 25.02 -39.14
N GLY A 473 -7.63 23.72 -39.17
CA GLY A 473 -8.08 23.01 -40.38
C GLY A 473 -9.56 23.15 -40.74
N LYS A 474 -10.42 23.64 -39.82
CA LYS A 474 -11.86 23.81 -40.07
C LYS A 474 -12.24 25.21 -40.56
N ASP A 475 -11.46 26.23 -40.22
CA ASP A 475 -11.76 27.62 -40.58
C ASP A 475 -11.23 28.04 -41.96
N ALA A 476 -10.46 27.19 -42.65
CA ALA A 476 -10.01 27.44 -44.02
C ALA A 476 -11.06 27.10 -45.12
N GLY A 477 -12.30 26.75 -44.72
CA GLY A 477 -13.36 26.31 -45.63
C GLY A 477 -14.28 27.41 -46.20
N LEU A 478 -14.24 28.64 -45.68
CA LEU A 478 -15.13 29.72 -46.13
C LEU A 478 -14.40 31.08 -46.06
N GLY A 479 -13.69 31.43 -47.13
CA GLY A 479 -13.01 32.71 -47.22
C GLY A 479 -12.31 32.87 -48.56
N GLY A 480 -13.09 33.13 -49.60
CA GLY A 480 -12.53 33.65 -50.84
C GLY A 480 -12.00 35.06 -50.63
N ASP A 481 -10.85 35.29 -51.27
CA ASP A 481 -10.36 36.57 -51.79
C ASP A 481 -9.19 37.27 -51.08
N SER A 482 -8.03 37.13 -51.75
CA SER A 482 -6.96 38.12 -51.98
C SER A 482 -6.25 38.84 -50.83
N GLY A 483 -4.95 38.54 -50.66
CA GLY A 483 -3.98 39.60 -50.34
C GLY A 483 -2.70 39.23 -49.59
N LYS A 484 -1.59 39.13 -50.33
CA LYS A 484 -0.19 39.45 -49.94
C LYS A 484 0.58 38.50 -48.99
N LEU A 485 1.50 37.79 -49.65
CA LEU A 485 2.86 37.42 -49.20
C LEU A 485 3.43 38.27 -48.06
N ARG A 486 4.03 37.60 -47.06
CA ARG A 486 5.43 37.79 -46.68
C ARG A 486 6.00 36.63 -45.84
N HIS A 487 7.26 36.35 -46.12
CA HIS A 487 8.16 35.34 -45.56
C HIS A 487 8.23 35.29 -44.03
N LEU A 488 8.42 34.07 -43.49
CA LEU A 488 9.45 33.62 -42.52
C LEU A 488 9.09 32.16 -42.19
N GLY A 489 9.91 31.16 -42.52
CA GLY A 489 11.13 30.80 -41.79
C GLY A 489 10.92 29.37 -41.28
N ALA A 490 11.44 28.40 -42.04
CA ALA A 490 11.33 26.98 -41.72
C ALA A 490 12.09 26.64 -40.43
N ALA A 491 11.37 26.25 -39.38
CA ALA A 491 11.98 25.63 -38.20
C ALA A 491 12.02 24.12 -38.41
N ARG A 492 13.25 23.57 -38.47
CA ARG A 492 13.53 22.14 -38.40
C ARG A 492 12.92 21.57 -37.12
N ILE A 493 12.17 20.49 -37.27
CA ILE A 493 11.70 19.64 -36.18
C ILE A 493 12.90 18.80 -35.76
N ASP A 494 13.57 19.19 -34.68
CA ASP A 494 14.49 18.31 -33.98
C ASP A 494 13.67 17.24 -33.26
N SER A 495 13.89 16.00 -33.68
CA SER A 495 13.46 14.77 -33.02
C SER A 495 14.17 14.67 -31.67
N ARG A 496 13.59 15.31 -30.66
CA ARG A 496 13.92 15.03 -29.26
C ARG A 496 13.13 13.78 -28.85
N GLU A 497 13.86 12.77 -28.42
CA GLU A 497 13.34 11.50 -27.93
C GLU A 497 12.16 11.72 -27.01
N SER A 498 11.06 11.04 -27.29
CA SER A 498 9.93 10.90 -26.39
C SER A 498 10.47 10.37 -25.07
N ILE A 499 10.36 11.16 -24.01
CA ILE A 499 10.46 10.65 -22.64
C ILE A 499 9.28 9.70 -22.51
N SER A 500 9.56 8.41 -22.67
CA SER A 500 8.60 7.34 -22.40
C SER A 500 8.29 7.37 -20.90
N SER A 501 7.10 6.95 -20.52
CA SER A 501 6.73 6.71 -19.12
C SER A 501 7.66 5.73 -18.40
N GLU A 502 8.57 5.08 -19.15
CA GLU A 502 9.49 4.00 -18.76
C GLU A 502 10.50 4.36 -17.64
N THR A 503 10.65 5.64 -17.25
CA THR A 503 11.75 6.06 -16.34
C THR A 503 11.31 6.59 -14.96
N LEU A 504 10.03 6.92 -14.76
CA LEU A 504 9.62 7.68 -13.56
C LEU A 504 9.44 6.81 -12.30
N ALA A 505 8.86 5.61 -12.43
CA ALA A 505 8.71 4.72 -11.29
C ALA A 505 10.06 4.10 -10.86
N ALA A 506 10.96 3.82 -11.82
CA ALA A 506 12.28 3.24 -11.54
C ALA A 506 13.20 4.21 -10.78
N SER A 507 13.24 5.50 -11.16
CA SER A 507 14.15 6.47 -10.52
C SER A 507 13.78 6.82 -9.08
N THR A 508 12.48 6.85 -8.75
CA THR A 508 12.02 7.11 -7.37
C THR A 508 12.29 5.91 -6.44
N ILE A 509 12.16 4.68 -6.97
CA ILE A 509 12.42 3.45 -6.20
C ILE A 509 13.90 3.30 -5.85
N ASP A 510 14.83 3.64 -6.76
CA ASP A 510 16.26 3.62 -6.50
C ASP A 510 16.69 4.62 -5.40
N SER A 511 15.97 5.74 -5.26
CA SER A 511 16.21 6.69 -4.16
C SER A 511 15.70 6.18 -2.81
N ILE A 512 14.59 5.42 -2.78
CA ILE A 512 14.02 4.84 -1.56
C ILE A 512 14.87 3.65 -1.07
N ASP A 513 15.33 2.78 -1.98
CA ASP A 513 16.22 1.66 -1.64
C ASP A 513 17.55 2.17 -1.05
N ARG A 514 18.10 3.29 -1.53
CA ARG A 514 19.31 3.89 -0.94
C ARG A 514 19.10 4.48 0.45
N SER A 515 17.97 5.12 0.73
CA SER A 515 17.69 5.65 2.08
C SER A 515 17.34 4.57 3.12
N SER A 516 16.85 3.41 2.67
CA SER A 516 16.49 2.30 3.55
C SER A 516 17.65 1.29 3.73
N ILE A 517 18.66 1.31 2.85
CA ILE A 517 19.82 0.38 2.87
C ILE A 517 21.13 1.10 3.25
N CYS A 518 21.27 2.43 3.10
CA CYS A 518 22.45 3.18 3.58
C CYS A 518 22.16 3.93 4.89
N GLY A 519 21.93 3.18 5.97
CA GLY A 519 22.41 3.60 7.28
C GLY A 519 23.86 3.14 7.42
N THR A 520 24.78 4.09 7.56
CA THR A 520 26.21 3.94 7.93
C THR A 520 27.16 3.26 6.93
N LEU A 521 27.74 4.07 6.05
CA LEU A 521 29.17 3.99 5.71
C LEU A 521 29.71 5.42 5.57
N GLY A 522 30.57 5.83 6.50
CA GLY A 522 31.55 6.92 6.32
C GLY A 522 31.33 8.22 7.09
N ALA A 523 31.78 8.26 8.36
CA ALA A 523 33.01 8.97 8.77
C ALA A 523 33.43 8.48 10.15
#